data_AF-A0A5C2HXM3-F1
#
_entry.id   AF-A0A5C2HXM3-F1
#
_cell.length_a   1.000
_cell.length_b   1.000
_cell.length_c   1.000
_cell.angle_alpha   90.00
_cell.angle_beta   90.00
_cell.angle_gamma   90.00
#
_symmetry.space_group_name_H-M   'P 1'
#
loop_
_entity.id
_entity.type
_entity.pdbx_description
1 polymer ?
#
loop_
_entity_poly.entity_id
_entity_poly.type
_entity_poly.pdbx_seq_one_letter_code
_entity_poly.pdbx_strand_id
1 'polypeptide(L)'
;MKPAFSDHLFDQVFQRENIRTAWERVRANKGAAGIDEISIDEFPDWVKAGNWKRIIAELKAEQYYPSPVRRVEIEKPNGGKRPLGILDGIPLAMAPSPGFQHQRVAMNMAFQLRQLLDSCPHCQVLYEIDVEFSEDTVVRPDLIVICHTPEGERITRPITA
;
A
#
# COMPACT_ATOMS: atom_id res chain seq x y z
N MET A 1 29.89 -1.37 2.69
CA MET A 1 28.72 -0.80 1.98
C MET A 1 27.73 -0.40 3.07
N LYS A 2 27.31 0.88 3.16
CA LYS A 2 26.20 1.22 4.08
C LYS A 2 24.93 0.59 3.49
N PRO A 3 24.07 -0.09 4.27
CA PRO A 3 22.78 -0.50 3.75
C PRO A 3 22.04 0.75 3.24
N ALA A 4 21.42 0.66 2.06
CA ALA A 4 20.75 1.80 1.45
C ALA A 4 19.46 2.20 2.21
N PHE A 5 19.05 1.40 3.19
CA PHE A 5 17.91 1.60 4.05
C PHE A 5 18.35 1.49 5.51
N SER A 6 17.84 2.38 6.36
CA SER A 6 18.01 2.26 7.82
C SER A 6 17.15 1.10 8.34
N ASP A 7 17.63 0.36 9.33
CA ASP A 7 16.96 -0.82 9.90
C ASP A 7 15.59 -0.53 10.58
N HIS A 8 15.13 0.73 10.59
CA HIS A 8 13.94 1.20 11.32
C HIS A 8 12.97 2.03 10.45
N LEU A 9 12.81 1.70 9.17
CA LEU A 9 11.87 2.43 8.29
C LEU A 9 10.43 2.38 8.81
N PHE A 10 10.00 1.25 9.36
CA PHE A 10 8.65 1.10 9.89
C PHE A 10 8.40 2.02 11.10
N ASP A 11 9.39 2.17 11.99
CA ASP A 11 9.31 3.12 13.11
C ASP A 11 9.25 4.57 12.61
N GLN A 12 9.94 4.89 11.51
CA GLN A 12 9.89 6.21 10.90
C GLN A 12 8.51 6.56 10.36
N VAL A 13 7.72 5.57 9.89
CA VAL A 13 6.33 5.80 9.44
C VAL A 13 5.53 6.49 10.55
N PHE A 14 5.70 6.06 11.81
CA PHE A 14 4.95 6.56 12.96
C PHE A 14 5.52 7.82 13.61
N GLN A 15 6.63 8.37 13.10
CA GLN A 15 7.16 9.63 13.62
C GLN A 15 6.15 10.75 13.44
N ARG A 16 5.98 11.56 14.49
CA ARG A 16 4.97 12.64 14.52
C ARG A 16 5.12 13.59 13.33
N GLU A 17 6.36 13.91 12.99
CA GLU A 17 6.72 14.79 11.88
C GLU A 17 6.31 14.16 10.54
N ASN A 18 6.60 12.87 10.35
CA ASN A 18 6.23 12.12 9.14
C ASN A 18 4.71 12.06 8.97
N ILE A 19 3.97 11.74 10.03
CA ILE A 19 2.51 11.70 10.03
C ILE A 19 1.91 13.07 9.75
N ARG A 20 2.46 14.14 10.32
CA ARG A 20 2.01 15.51 10.03
C ARG A 20 2.22 15.85 8.56
N THR A 21 3.39 15.56 8.00
CA THR A 21 3.67 15.81 6.57
C THR A 21 2.79 14.95 5.66
N ALA A 22 2.51 13.70 6.02
CA ALA A 22 1.57 12.86 5.30
C ALA A 22 0.17 13.46 5.31
N TRP A 23 -0.33 13.89 6.48
CA TRP A 23 -1.63 14.53 6.61
C TRP A 23 -1.75 15.82 5.78
N GLU A 24 -0.72 16.68 5.81
CA GLU A 24 -0.69 17.91 5.00
C GLU A 24 -0.84 17.61 3.49
N ARG A 25 -0.19 16.55 3.00
CA ARG A 25 -0.31 16.10 1.61
C ARG A 25 -1.70 15.53 1.31
N VAL A 26 -2.26 14.70 2.19
CA VAL A 26 -3.63 14.17 2.03
C VAL A 26 -4.64 15.30 1.95
N ARG A 27 -4.55 16.28 2.86
CA ARG A 27 -5.41 17.46 2.87
C ARG A 27 -5.24 18.31 1.61
N ALA A 28 -4.00 18.48 1.13
CA ALA A 28 -3.71 19.26 -0.08
C ALA A 28 -4.22 18.61 -1.36
N ASN A 29 -4.19 17.27 -1.43
CA ASN A 29 -4.66 16.52 -2.60
C ASN A 29 -6.16 16.71 -2.84
N LYS A 30 -6.93 17.02 -1.79
CA LYS A 30 -8.39 17.07 -1.81
C LYS A 30 -8.99 15.70 -2.21
N GLY A 31 -10.24 15.44 -1.87
CA GLY A 31 -10.84 14.14 -2.11
C GLY A 31 -12.24 14.02 -1.56
N ALA A 32 -13.02 13.08 -2.09
CA ALA A 32 -14.29 12.67 -1.51
C ALA A 32 -14.02 11.61 -0.43
N ALA A 33 -14.91 11.46 0.55
CA ALA A 33 -14.75 10.40 1.56
C ALA A 33 -14.73 8.99 0.94
N GLY A 34 -14.05 8.07 1.62
CA GLY A 34 -13.97 6.66 1.24
C GLY A 34 -15.28 5.90 1.48
N ILE A 35 -15.16 4.60 1.76
CA ILE A 35 -16.28 3.77 2.23
C ILE A 35 -16.65 4.08 3.68
N ASP A 36 -15.68 4.59 4.44
CA ASP A 36 -15.83 5.03 5.83
C ASP A 36 -16.64 6.33 5.99
N GLU A 37 -16.92 7.02 4.88
CA GLU A 37 -17.63 8.30 4.81
C GLU A 37 -16.97 9.43 5.63
N ILE A 38 -15.72 9.25 6.08
CA ILE A 38 -14.96 10.26 6.81
C ILE A 38 -14.41 11.28 5.81
N SER A 39 -14.85 12.53 5.94
CA SER A 39 -14.31 13.63 5.14
C SER A 39 -12.96 14.13 5.68
N ILE A 40 -12.23 14.88 4.84
CA ILE A 40 -11.00 15.57 5.24
C ILE A 40 -11.22 16.50 6.44
N ASP A 41 -12.42 17.07 6.57
CA ASP A 41 -12.74 17.99 7.67
C ASP A 41 -13.08 17.24 8.97
N GLU A 42 -13.62 16.03 8.89
CA GLU A 42 -13.94 15.17 10.05
C GLU A 42 -12.73 14.36 10.55
N PHE A 43 -11.75 14.10 9.68
CA PHE A 43 -10.57 13.30 10.01
C PHE A 43 -9.84 13.75 11.29
N PRO A 44 -9.60 15.06 11.56
CA PRO A 44 -8.95 15.49 12.80
C PRO A 44 -9.70 15.07 14.07
N ASP A 45 -11.03 15.08 14.05
CA ASP A 45 -11.85 14.70 15.20
C ASP A 45 -11.91 13.18 15.34
N TRP A 46 -11.95 12.45 14.22
CA TRP A 46 -11.77 11.00 14.21
C TRP A 46 -10.43 10.55 14.81
N VAL A 47 -9.33 11.28 14.51
CA VAL A 47 -8.02 11.05 15.11
C VAL A 47 -8.05 11.32 16.62
N LYS A 48 -8.65 12.45 17.05
CA LYS A 48 -8.75 12.83 18.47
C LYS A 48 -9.59 11.84 19.28
N ALA A 49 -10.59 11.21 18.67
CA ALA A 49 -11.40 10.17 19.29
C ALA A 49 -10.60 8.89 19.64
N GLY A 50 -9.33 8.80 19.24
CA GLY A 50 -8.42 7.73 19.62
C GLY A 50 -8.22 6.66 18.54
N ASN A 51 -8.92 6.78 17.41
CA ASN A 51 -8.84 5.80 16.32
C ASN A 51 -7.42 5.67 15.74
N TRP A 52 -6.66 6.76 15.72
CA TRP A 52 -5.27 6.72 15.28
C TRP A 52 -4.38 5.81 16.16
N LYS A 53 -4.60 5.83 17.48
CA LYS A 53 -3.86 4.94 18.40
C LYS A 53 -4.20 3.48 18.14
N ARG A 54 -5.47 3.19 17.84
CA ARG A 54 -5.94 1.85 17.45
C ARG A 54 -5.23 1.38 16.17
N ILE A 55 -5.23 2.19 15.10
CA ILE A 55 -4.54 1.85 13.85
C ILE A 55 -3.05 1.57 14.06
N ILE A 56 -2.34 2.40 14.85
CA ILE A 56 -0.92 2.15 15.14
C ILE A 56 -0.74 0.80 15.85
N ALA A 57 -1.60 0.49 16.82
CA ALA A 57 -1.54 -0.78 17.54
C ALA A 57 -1.77 -1.97 16.60
N GLU A 58 -2.77 -1.88 15.72
CA GLU A 58 -3.07 -2.91 14.70
C GLU A 58 -1.92 -3.07 13.70
N LEU A 59 -1.34 -1.97 13.21
CA LEU A 59 -0.20 -2.01 12.30
C LEU A 59 1.04 -2.66 12.95
N LYS A 60 1.33 -2.32 14.20
CA LYS A 60 2.45 -2.92 14.96
C LYS A 60 2.22 -4.39 15.31
N ALA A 61 0.96 -4.78 15.48
CA ALA A 61 0.57 -6.16 15.76
C ALA A 61 0.29 -6.97 14.49
N GLU A 62 0.56 -6.42 13.30
CA GLU A 62 0.33 -7.02 11.98
C GLU A 62 -1.13 -7.48 11.75
N GLN A 63 -2.09 -6.80 12.39
CA GLN A 63 -3.52 -7.10 12.36
C GLN A 63 -4.34 -6.02 11.65
N TYR A 64 -3.68 -5.02 11.05
CA TYR A 64 -4.35 -3.98 10.29
C TYR A 64 -4.80 -4.49 8.93
N TYR A 65 -6.10 -4.44 8.67
CA TYR A 65 -6.69 -4.72 7.37
C TYR A 65 -7.23 -3.43 6.77
N PRO A 66 -6.67 -2.95 5.64
CA PRO A 66 -7.17 -1.74 5.00
C PRO A 66 -8.60 -1.95 4.48
N SER A 67 -9.41 -0.89 4.57
CA SER A 67 -10.76 -0.88 4.01
C SER A 67 -10.73 -1.08 2.48
N PRO A 68 -11.77 -1.70 1.90
CA PRO A 68 -11.89 -1.81 0.45
C PRO A 68 -11.98 -0.44 -0.21
N VAL A 69 -11.61 -0.41 -1.49
CA VAL A 69 -11.52 0.82 -2.28
C VAL A 69 -12.89 1.19 -2.85
N ARG A 70 -13.38 2.41 -2.61
CA ARG A 70 -14.60 2.92 -3.26
C ARG A 70 -14.30 3.25 -4.72
N ARG A 71 -14.96 2.58 -5.67
CA ARG A 71 -14.80 2.89 -7.10
C ARG A 71 -15.69 4.07 -7.48
N VAL A 72 -15.11 5.10 -8.08
CA VAL A 72 -15.85 6.21 -8.71
C VAL A 72 -15.37 6.42 -10.13
N GLU A 73 -16.22 6.99 -10.98
CA GLU A 73 -15.82 7.39 -12.32
C GLU A 73 -15.60 8.91 -12.35
N ILE A 74 -14.45 9.35 -12.84
CA ILE A 74 -14.18 10.78 -13.08
C ILE A 74 -14.06 11.05 -14.57
N GLU A 75 -14.55 12.20 -15.01
CA GLU A 75 -14.43 12.62 -16.40
C GLU A 75 -12.98 12.99 -16.75
N LYS A 76 -12.54 12.61 -17.95
CA LYS A 76 -11.27 13.07 -18.49
C LYS A 76 -11.46 14.45 -19.15
N PRO A 77 -10.43 15.34 -19.11
CA PRO A 77 -10.47 16.61 -19.81
C PRO A 77 -10.76 16.50 -21.32
N ASN A 78 -10.38 15.37 -21.93
CA ASN A 78 -10.52 15.13 -23.38
C ASN A 78 -11.72 14.23 -23.73
N GLY A 79 -12.65 14.03 -22.79
CA GLY A 79 -13.80 13.14 -22.96
C GLY A 79 -13.55 11.69 -22.53
N GLY A 80 -14.63 11.02 -22.13
CA GLY A 80 -14.63 9.67 -21.56
C GLY A 80 -14.45 9.67 -20.03
N LYS A 81 -14.70 8.51 -19.41
CA LYS A 81 -14.59 8.31 -17.96
C LYS A 81 -13.32 7.53 -17.62
N ARG A 82 -12.71 7.82 -16.47
CA ARG A 82 -11.64 7.02 -15.87
C ARG A 82 -12.16 6.41 -14.57
N PRO A 83 -12.19 5.07 -14.43
CA PRO A 83 -12.45 4.44 -13.15
C PRO A 83 -11.32 4.78 -12.19
N LEU A 84 -11.68 5.13 -10.98
CA LEU A 84 -10.80 5.59 -9.95
C LEU A 84 -11.12 4.85 -8.66
N GLY A 85 -10.08 4.32 -8.02
CA GLY A 85 -10.20 3.79 -6.68
C GLY A 85 -9.97 4.90 -5.65
N ILE A 86 -10.92 5.11 -4.75
CA ILE A 86 -10.79 5.96 -3.57
C ILE A 86 -10.43 5.07 -2.38
N LEU A 87 -9.18 5.16 -1.92
CA LEU A 87 -8.70 4.58 -0.67
C LEU A 87 -8.63 5.70 0.37
N ASP A 88 -9.42 5.63 1.45
CA ASP A 88 -9.48 6.65 2.52
C ASP A 88 -9.54 8.10 1.98
N GLY A 89 -10.35 8.28 0.94
CA GLY A 89 -10.57 9.54 0.28
C GLY A 89 -9.53 9.99 -0.76
N ILE A 90 -8.50 9.19 -1.01
CA ILE A 90 -7.43 9.50 -1.96
C ILE A 90 -7.69 8.84 -3.32
N PRO A 91 -7.67 9.62 -4.43
CA PRO A 91 -7.80 9.08 -5.77
C PRO A 91 -6.50 8.40 -6.25
N LEU A 92 -6.50 7.07 -6.36
CA LEU A 92 -5.41 6.31 -6.97
C LEU A 92 -5.75 5.97 -8.43
N ALA A 93 -4.94 6.47 -9.35
CA ALA A 93 -5.05 6.14 -10.77
C ALA A 93 -4.32 4.82 -11.04
N MET A 94 -5.05 3.79 -11.48
CA MET A 94 -4.51 2.47 -11.86
C MET A 94 -3.76 2.49 -13.22
N ALA A 95 -3.49 3.68 -13.76
CA ALA A 95 -2.81 3.92 -15.04
C ALA A 95 -2.19 5.33 -15.03
N PRO A 96 -1.02 5.56 -15.64
CA PRO A 96 -0.28 4.67 -16.56
C PRO A 96 0.54 3.58 -15.85
N SER A 97 1.02 2.60 -16.62
CA SER A 97 2.01 1.62 -16.17
C SER A 97 3.21 2.33 -15.51
N PRO A 98 3.86 1.69 -14.52
CA PRO A 98 4.97 2.30 -13.81
C PRO A 98 6.08 2.80 -14.75
N GLY A 99 6.46 4.07 -14.57
CA GLY A 99 7.48 4.71 -15.39
C GLY A 99 8.91 4.32 -15.02
N PHE A 100 9.88 4.80 -15.81
CA PHE A 100 11.31 4.45 -15.66
C PHE A 100 11.86 4.60 -14.22
N GLN A 101 11.47 5.67 -13.51
CA GLN A 101 11.95 5.90 -12.15
C GLN A 101 11.44 4.86 -11.15
N HIS A 102 10.16 4.49 -11.25
CA HIS A 102 9.57 3.45 -10.43
C HIS A 102 10.26 2.12 -10.69
N GLN A 103 10.37 1.72 -11.96
CA GLN A 103 11.04 0.49 -12.38
C GLN A 103 12.48 0.42 -11.84
N ARG A 104 13.24 1.51 -11.97
CA ARG A 104 14.63 1.59 -11.46
C ARG A 104 14.70 1.43 -9.94
N VAL A 105 13.83 2.10 -9.20
CA VAL A 105 13.82 2.06 -7.72
C VAL A 105 13.41 0.67 -7.24
N ALA A 106 12.32 0.13 -7.79
CA ALA A 106 11.79 -1.16 -7.39
C ALA A 106 12.78 -2.30 -7.73
N MET A 107 13.48 -2.24 -8.86
CA MET A 107 14.55 -3.20 -9.18
C MET A 107 15.74 -3.13 -8.21
N ASN A 108 16.14 -1.92 -7.79
CA ASN A 108 17.20 -1.77 -6.78
C ASN A 108 16.78 -2.36 -5.42
N MET A 109 15.52 -2.14 -5.03
CA MET A 109 14.95 -2.74 -3.82
C MET A 109 14.90 -4.26 -3.91
N ALA A 110 14.43 -4.81 -5.04
CA ALA A 110 14.38 -6.26 -5.27
C ALA A 110 15.76 -6.90 -5.10
N PHE A 111 16.80 -6.28 -5.68
CA PHE A 111 18.16 -6.76 -5.59
C PHE A 111 18.68 -6.77 -4.15
N GLN A 112 18.44 -5.70 -3.40
CA GLN A 112 18.86 -5.63 -2.00
C GLN A 112 18.10 -6.62 -1.11
N LEU A 113 16.79 -6.76 -1.30
CA LEU A 113 15.98 -7.74 -0.58
C LEU A 113 16.49 -9.15 -0.85
N ARG A 114 16.81 -9.47 -2.11
CA ARG A 114 17.39 -10.77 -2.47
C ARG A 114 18.69 -11.04 -1.73
N GLN A 115 19.60 -10.07 -1.66
CA GLN A 115 20.85 -10.20 -0.89
C GLN A 115 20.60 -10.43 0.61
N LEU A 116 19.65 -9.70 1.20
CA LEU A 116 19.29 -9.89 2.61
C LEU A 116 18.71 -11.28 2.89
N LEU A 117 18.05 -11.87 1.89
CA LEU A 117 17.43 -13.20 1.98
C LEU A 117 18.37 -14.33 1.53
N ASP A 118 19.66 -14.07 1.25
CA ASP A 118 20.62 -15.10 0.81
C ASP A 118 20.73 -16.28 1.80
N SER A 119 20.45 -16.04 3.09
CA SER A 119 20.43 -17.07 4.14
C SER A 119 19.12 -17.89 4.23
N CYS A 120 18.11 -17.55 3.41
CA CYS A 120 16.74 -18.04 3.47
C CYS A 120 16.39 -18.70 2.12
N PRO A 121 16.85 -19.93 1.82
CA PRO A 121 16.74 -20.52 0.48
C PRO A 121 15.31 -20.85 0.03
N HIS A 122 14.34 -20.84 0.95
CA HIS A 122 12.91 -21.03 0.68
C HIS A 122 12.19 -19.70 0.40
N CYS A 123 12.93 -18.59 0.39
CA CYS A 123 12.43 -17.23 0.34
C CYS A 123 12.78 -16.62 -1.02
N GLN A 124 11.81 -16.03 -1.70
CA GLN A 124 11.99 -15.43 -3.02
C GLN A 124 11.28 -14.09 -3.11
N VAL A 125 11.94 -13.14 -3.78
CA VAL A 125 11.40 -11.82 -4.10
C VAL A 125 10.76 -11.90 -5.48
N LEU A 126 9.48 -11.53 -5.58
CA LEU A 126 8.72 -11.46 -6.82
C LEU A 126 8.40 -10.00 -7.16
N TYR A 127 8.28 -9.72 -8.46
CA TYR A 127 8.08 -8.38 -9.02
C TYR A 127 6.77 -8.33 -9.80
N GLU A 128 5.91 -7.34 -9.53
CA GLU A 128 4.68 -7.05 -10.28
C GLU A 128 3.78 -8.26 -10.57
N ILE A 129 3.66 -9.20 -9.62
CA ILE A 129 2.81 -10.39 -9.75
C ILE A 129 1.43 -10.14 -9.14
N ASP A 130 0.38 -10.72 -9.74
CA ASP A 130 -0.95 -10.72 -9.13
C ASP A 130 -1.00 -11.68 -7.92
N VAL A 131 -1.46 -11.15 -6.79
CA VAL A 131 -1.72 -11.89 -5.55
C VAL A 131 -3.22 -11.92 -5.34
N GLU A 132 -3.78 -13.13 -5.33
CA GLU A 132 -5.20 -13.37 -5.17
C GLU A 132 -5.50 -13.71 -3.70
N PHE A 133 -6.26 -12.84 -3.05
CA PHE A 133 -6.74 -13.06 -1.69
C PHE A 133 -8.13 -13.69 -1.70
N SER A 134 -8.97 -13.33 -2.66
CA SER A 134 -10.33 -13.85 -2.89
C SER A 134 -10.74 -13.62 -4.35
N GLU A 135 -11.91 -14.13 -4.76
CA GLU A 135 -12.45 -13.95 -6.13
C GLU A 135 -12.59 -12.47 -6.54
N ASP A 136 -12.82 -11.57 -5.57
CA ASP A 136 -13.01 -10.14 -5.76
C ASP A 136 -11.82 -9.28 -5.32
N THR A 137 -10.81 -9.88 -4.69
CA THR A 137 -9.65 -9.17 -4.13
C THR A 137 -8.34 -9.68 -4.73
N VAL A 138 -7.88 -8.97 -5.76
CA VAL A 138 -6.57 -9.19 -6.39
C VAL A 138 -5.72 -7.94 -6.22
N VAL A 139 -4.50 -8.11 -5.72
CA VAL A 139 -3.53 -7.03 -5.52
C VAL A 139 -2.29 -7.30 -6.35
N ARG A 140 -1.76 -6.26 -7.00
CA ARG A 140 -0.49 -6.32 -7.72
C ARG A 140 0.56 -5.47 -7.01
N PRO A 141 1.29 -6.04 -6.03
CA PRO A 141 2.38 -5.33 -5.37
C PRO A 141 3.53 -5.07 -6.34
N ASP A 142 4.25 -3.96 -6.14
CA ASP A 142 5.50 -3.68 -6.86
C ASP A 142 6.56 -4.76 -6.55
N LEU A 143 6.64 -5.16 -5.27
CA LEU A 143 7.52 -6.21 -4.75
C LEU A 143 6.80 -7.01 -3.67
N ILE A 144 6.99 -8.33 -3.67
CA ILE A 144 6.54 -9.22 -2.60
C ILE A 144 7.63 -10.24 -2.27
N VAL A 145 7.79 -10.55 -0.99
CA VAL A 145 8.61 -11.66 -0.52
C VAL A 145 7.69 -12.80 -0.11
N ILE A 146 7.91 -13.98 -0.65
CA ILE A 146 7.25 -15.21 -0.20
C ILE A 146 8.28 -16.19 0.31
N CYS A 147 7.94 -16.90 1.39
CA CYS A 147 8.78 -17.91 2.03
C CYS A 147 8.16 -19.31 1.88
N HIS A 148 7.59 -19.60 0.71
CA HIS A 148 7.01 -20.89 0.37
C HIS A 148 7.08 -21.12 -1.15
N THR A 149 6.86 -22.35 -1.57
CA THR A 149 6.66 -22.68 -2.98
C THR A 149 5.18 -22.46 -3.32
N PRO A 150 4.84 -21.65 -4.34
CA PRO A 150 3.46 -21.52 -4.80
C PRO A 150 2.95 -22.85 -5.40
N GLU A 151 1.68 -23.17 -5.15
CA GLU A 151 1.04 -24.39 -5.66
C GLU A 151 0.52 -24.25 -7.11
N GLY A 152 0.62 -23.05 -7.69
CA GLY A 152 0.18 -22.74 -9.05
C GLY A 152 0.88 -21.51 -9.64
N GLU A 153 0.40 -21.05 -10.79
CA GLU A 153 0.97 -19.89 -11.50
C GLU A 153 0.74 -18.57 -10.74
N ARG A 154 -0.32 -18.49 -9.92
CA ARG A 154 -0.68 -17.31 -9.13
C ARG A 154 -0.37 -17.51 -7.66
N ILE A 155 -0.02 -16.40 -6.99
CA ILE A 155 0.15 -16.40 -5.54
C ILE A 155 -1.21 -16.27 -4.90
N THR A 156 -1.66 -17.35 -4.28
CA THR A 156 -2.80 -17.32 -3.37
C THR A 156 -2.23 -17.28 -1.96
N ARG A 157 -2.79 -16.41 -1.10
CA ARG A 157 -2.62 -16.63 0.33
C ARG A 157 -3.67 -17.66 0.73
N PRO A 158 -3.32 -18.75 1.43
CA PRO A 158 -4.35 -19.50 2.12
C PRO A 158 -5.02 -18.51 3.08
N ILE A 159 -6.33 -18.31 2.93
CA ILE A 159 -7.16 -17.76 4.00
C ILE A 159 -7.08 -18.82 5.10
N THR A 160 -6.07 -18.77 5.96
CA THR A 160 -6.18 -19.41 7.25
C THR A 160 -7.29 -18.67 7.99
N ALA A 161 -8.38 -19.41 8.16
CA ALA A 161 -9.66 -19.01 8.76
C ALA A 161 -9.53 -18.28 10.09
#